data_AF-A0A4Z0K4I2-F1
#
_entry.id   AF-A0A4Z0K4I2-F1
#
_cell.length_a   1.000
_cell.length_b   1.000
_cell.length_c   1.000
_cell.angle_alpha   90.00
_cell.angle_beta   90.00
_cell.angle_gamma   90.00
#
_symmetry.space_group_name_H-M   'P 1'
#
loop_
_entity.id
_entity.type
_entity.pdbx_description
1 polymer ?
#
loop_
_entity_poly.entity_id
_entity_poly.type
_entity_poly.pdbx_seq_one_letter_code
_entity_poly.pdbx_strand_id
1 'polypeptide(L)'
;MDNTEKVVGLVDECWRMGLKILPPDINSGLYHFHVNDEGEIVYGIGAIKGVGEGPIEAIIDARNQGGYFRELFDLCARTDTKKLNRRVLEKLIMSGAFDRLGPHRAALMNSLGDALKAADQHAKAEAIGQADMFGVLAEEPEQIEQSYASCQPWPEQVVLDGERETLGLYLTGHPINQYLKEIERYVGGVRLKDMHPTERGKVTTAAGLVIAARVMVTK
;
A
#
# COMPACT_ATOMS: atom_id res chain seq x y z
N MET A 1 -9.20 -15.17 -2.17
CA MET A 1 -8.51 -14.02 -1.53
C MET A 1 -9.46 -13.15 -0.72
N ASP A 2 -10.75 -13.50 -0.67
CA ASP A 2 -11.85 -12.66 -0.22
C ASP A 2 -11.98 -12.50 1.30
N ASN A 3 -11.06 -13.10 2.06
CA ASN A 3 -11.04 -12.97 3.50
C ASN A 3 -9.68 -12.45 3.96
N THR A 4 -9.59 -11.11 4.03
CA THR A 4 -8.40 -10.38 4.49
C THR A 4 -7.98 -10.82 5.89
N GLU A 5 -8.91 -11.22 6.78
CA GLU A 5 -8.57 -11.66 8.14
C GLU A 5 -7.73 -12.94 8.14
N LYS A 6 -7.99 -13.86 7.20
CA LYS A 6 -7.18 -15.07 7.04
C LYS A 6 -5.79 -14.75 6.49
N VAL A 7 -5.69 -13.75 5.61
CA VAL A 7 -4.39 -13.32 5.05
C VAL A 7 -3.49 -12.79 6.16
N VAL A 8 -4.02 -11.99 7.10
CA VAL A 8 -3.24 -11.48 8.24
C VAL A 8 -2.61 -12.64 9.04
N GLY A 9 -3.40 -13.65 9.40
CA GLY A 9 -2.89 -14.80 10.15
C GLY A 9 -1.80 -15.57 9.41
N LEU A 10 -1.93 -15.74 8.09
CA LEU A 10 -0.93 -16.42 7.26
C LEU A 10 0.36 -15.59 7.11
N VAL A 11 0.25 -14.27 7.00
CA VAL A 11 1.41 -13.36 6.96
C VAL A 11 2.20 -13.44 8.26
N ASP A 12 1.52 -13.48 9.41
CA ASP A 12 2.16 -13.65 10.72
C ASP A 12 2.90 -15.00 10.83
N GLU A 13 2.33 -16.07 10.27
CA GLU A 13 2.99 -17.39 10.21
C GLU A 13 4.23 -17.36 9.31
N CYS A 14 4.15 -16.72 8.15
CA CYS A 14 5.31 -16.53 7.27
C CYS A 14 6.46 -15.81 7.98
N TRP A 15 6.16 -14.73 8.70
CA TRP A 15 7.16 -14.03 9.51
C TRP A 15 7.72 -14.90 10.63
N ARG A 16 6.89 -15.72 11.28
CA ARG A 16 7.35 -16.68 12.28
C ARG A 16 8.28 -17.74 11.69
N MET A 17 8.06 -18.13 10.44
CA MET A 17 8.91 -19.05 9.68
C MET A 17 10.19 -18.38 9.15
N GLY A 18 10.32 -17.05 9.28
CA GLY A 18 11.46 -16.30 8.75
C GLY A 18 11.39 -16.03 7.24
N LEU A 19 10.22 -16.19 6.63
CA LEU A 19 9.99 -15.86 5.23
C LEU A 19 9.83 -14.35 5.06
N LYS A 20 10.48 -13.79 4.05
CA LYS A 20 10.39 -12.36 3.73
C LYS A 20 9.20 -12.11 2.81
N ILE A 21 8.37 -11.15 3.21
CA ILE A 21 7.21 -10.69 2.43
C ILE A 21 7.48 -9.26 1.97
N LEU A 22 7.40 -9.03 0.67
CA LEU A 22 7.52 -7.69 0.08
C LEU A 22 6.13 -7.03 -0.02
N PRO A 23 6.05 -5.69 0.05
CA PRO A 23 4.83 -4.95 -0.24
C PRO A 23 4.32 -5.22 -1.66
N PRO A 24 3.03 -4.94 -1.93
CA PRO A 24 2.54 -4.96 -3.29
C PRO A 24 3.33 -3.96 -4.13
N ASP A 25 3.48 -4.24 -5.42
CA ASP A 25 4.17 -3.39 -6.36
C ASP A 25 3.47 -3.51 -7.71
N ILE A 26 3.20 -2.40 -8.39
CA ILE A 26 2.49 -2.43 -9.68
C ILE A 26 3.35 -3.04 -10.79
N ASN A 27 4.68 -2.85 -10.71
CA ASN A 27 5.59 -3.33 -11.73
C ASN A 27 5.88 -4.83 -11.62
N SER A 28 6.08 -5.34 -10.41
CA SER A 28 6.35 -6.78 -10.19
C SER A 28 5.14 -7.59 -9.72
N GLY A 29 4.13 -6.96 -9.11
CA GLY A 29 2.99 -7.64 -8.51
C GLY A 29 2.09 -8.37 -9.51
N LEU A 30 1.57 -9.51 -9.09
CA LEU A 30 0.53 -10.26 -9.80
C LEU A 30 -0.78 -10.17 -9.03
N TYR A 31 -1.86 -10.66 -9.62
CA TYR A 31 -3.15 -10.75 -8.92
C TYR A 31 -3.02 -11.59 -7.64
N HIS A 32 -2.46 -12.79 -7.77
CA HIS A 32 -2.14 -13.67 -6.64
C HIS A 32 -0.76 -13.37 -6.04
N PHE A 33 -0.58 -13.76 -4.77
CA PHE A 33 0.75 -13.85 -4.17
C PHE A 33 1.65 -14.73 -5.03
N HIS A 34 2.88 -14.30 -5.25
CA HIS A 34 3.86 -15.06 -6.00
C HIS A 34 5.22 -14.97 -5.32
N VAL A 35 6.13 -15.86 -5.70
CA VAL A 35 7.49 -15.90 -5.17
C VAL A 35 8.42 -15.35 -6.26
N ASN A 36 9.26 -14.39 -5.91
CA ASN A 36 10.29 -13.88 -6.83
C ASN A 36 11.46 -14.87 -6.94
N ASP A 37 12.39 -14.62 -7.87
CA ASP A 37 13.55 -15.49 -8.07
C ASP A 37 14.49 -15.56 -6.84
N GLU A 38 14.40 -14.57 -5.93
CA GLU A 38 15.14 -14.51 -4.68
C GLU A 38 14.48 -15.31 -3.54
N GLY A 39 13.32 -15.92 -3.77
CA GLY A 39 12.59 -16.71 -2.78
C GLY A 39 11.74 -15.90 -1.81
N GLU A 40 11.51 -14.61 -2.10
CA GLU A 40 10.68 -13.71 -1.33
C GLU A 40 9.24 -13.73 -1.83
N ILE A 41 8.28 -13.63 -0.91
CA ILE A 41 6.85 -13.63 -1.24
C ILE A 41 6.43 -12.19 -1.56
N VAL A 42 6.04 -11.93 -2.79
CA VAL A 42 5.49 -10.63 -3.21
C VAL A 42 3.99 -10.61 -2.94
N TYR A 43 3.53 -9.54 -2.30
CA TYR A 43 2.12 -9.36 -1.98
C TYR A 43 1.28 -9.29 -3.27
N GLY A 44 0.22 -10.09 -3.33
CA GLY A 44 -0.71 -10.05 -4.46
C GLY A 44 -1.54 -8.78 -4.45
N ILE A 45 -1.63 -8.09 -5.59
CA ILE A 45 -2.42 -6.85 -5.73
C ILE A 45 -3.93 -7.15 -5.50
N GLY A 46 -4.36 -8.40 -5.77
CA GLY A 46 -5.72 -8.88 -5.51
C GLY A 46 -6.10 -8.94 -4.03
N ALA A 47 -5.15 -8.90 -3.11
CA ALA A 47 -5.42 -8.92 -1.68
C ALA A 47 -5.66 -7.51 -1.08
N ILE A 48 -5.62 -6.45 -1.90
CA ILE A 48 -5.84 -5.07 -1.46
C ILE A 48 -7.35 -4.81 -1.32
N LYS A 49 -7.79 -4.44 -0.11
CA LYS A 49 -9.19 -4.29 0.24
C LYS A 49 -9.87 -3.18 -0.55
N GLY A 50 -10.84 -3.57 -1.36
CA GLY A 50 -11.68 -2.67 -2.16
C GLY A 50 -10.97 -2.10 -3.39
N VAL A 51 -9.95 -2.79 -3.86
CA VAL A 51 -9.58 -2.84 -5.28
C VAL A 51 -10.30 -4.04 -5.88
N GLY A 52 -11.05 -3.84 -6.96
CA GLY A 52 -11.75 -4.93 -7.66
C GLY A 52 -10.82 -5.68 -8.61
N GLU A 53 -11.25 -6.85 -9.08
CA GLU A 53 -10.51 -7.67 -10.04
C GLU A 53 -10.29 -6.95 -11.39
N GLY A 54 -11.34 -6.38 -11.98
CA GLY A 54 -11.23 -5.67 -13.27
C GLY A 54 -10.17 -4.56 -13.32
N PRO A 55 -10.09 -3.65 -12.32
CA PRO A 55 -9.00 -2.70 -12.20
C PRO A 55 -7.60 -3.32 -12.22
N ILE A 56 -7.42 -4.47 -11.57
CA ILE A 56 -6.10 -5.14 -11.47
C ILE A 56 -5.73 -5.79 -12.79
N GLU A 57 -6.68 -6.48 -13.42
CA GLU A 57 -6.49 -7.03 -14.77
C GLU A 57 -6.10 -5.93 -15.76
N ALA A 58 -6.79 -4.79 -15.72
CA ALA A 58 -6.47 -3.65 -16.58
C ALA A 58 -5.03 -3.14 -16.39
N ILE A 59 -4.53 -3.10 -15.15
CA ILE A 59 -3.15 -2.71 -14.83
C ILE A 59 -2.15 -3.73 -15.40
N ILE A 60 -2.42 -5.03 -15.19
CA ILE A 60 -1.57 -6.11 -15.67
C ILE A 60 -1.53 -6.14 -17.20
N ASP A 61 -2.67 -5.96 -17.85
CA ASP A 61 -2.78 -5.91 -19.32
C ASP A 61 -2.01 -4.72 -19.89
N ALA A 62 -2.17 -3.53 -19.30
CA ALA A 62 -1.43 -2.34 -19.71
C ALA A 62 0.08 -2.52 -19.53
N ARG A 63 0.51 -3.19 -18.46
CA ARG A 63 1.92 -3.55 -18.24
C ARG A 63 2.42 -4.54 -19.29
N ASN A 64 1.62 -5.55 -19.65
CA ASN A 64 2.01 -6.55 -20.64
C ASN A 64 2.15 -5.94 -22.05
N GLN A 65 1.37 -4.90 -22.36
CA GLN A 65 1.43 -4.21 -23.65
C GLN A 65 2.54 -3.15 -23.71
N GLY A 66 2.71 -2.36 -22.65
CA GLY A 66 3.63 -1.21 -22.61
C GLY A 66 4.95 -1.44 -21.86
N GLY A 67 5.12 -2.59 -21.21
CA GLY A 67 6.23 -2.84 -20.28
C GLY A 67 6.02 -2.16 -18.92
N TYR A 68 7.10 -2.05 -18.14
CA TYR A 68 7.06 -1.42 -16.81
C TYR A 68 6.62 0.05 -16.86
N PHE A 69 5.83 0.44 -15.86
CA PHE A 69 5.45 1.83 -15.66
C PHE A 69 6.63 2.58 -15.07
N ARG A 70 6.89 3.78 -15.60
CA ARG A 70 7.97 4.65 -15.11
C ARG A 70 7.51 5.51 -13.94
N GLU A 71 6.30 6.04 -14.06
CA GLU A 71 5.75 7.05 -13.15
C GLU A 71 4.22 6.91 -13.04
N LEU A 72 3.62 7.63 -12.09
CA LEU A 72 2.16 7.65 -11.91
C LEU A 72 1.42 8.16 -13.15
N PHE A 73 1.94 9.16 -13.84
CA PHE A 73 1.36 9.72 -15.07
C PHE A 73 1.37 8.70 -16.21
N ASP A 74 2.46 7.94 -16.34
CA ASP A 74 2.61 6.88 -17.34
C ASP A 74 1.58 5.76 -17.14
N LEU A 75 1.31 5.37 -15.89
CA LEU A 75 0.22 4.45 -15.56
C LEU A 75 -1.12 5.04 -15.99
N CYS A 76 -1.46 6.25 -15.51
CA CYS A 76 -2.74 6.89 -15.80
C CYS A 76 -2.98 7.11 -17.30
N ALA A 77 -1.95 7.38 -18.09
CA ALA A 77 -2.06 7.56 -19.53
C ALA A 77 -2.32 6.23 -20.27
N ARG A 78 -1.72 5.12 -19.80
CA ARG A 78 -1.85 3.80 -20.42
C ARG A 78 -3.09 3.02 -19.98
N THR A 79 -3.66 3.35 -18.83
CA THR A 79 -4.87 2.70 -18.33
C THR A 79 -6.08 3.61 -18.44
N ASP A 80 -7.17 3.09 -19.01
CA ASP A 80 -8.42 3.83 -19.17
C ASP A 80 -8.97 4.27 -17.79
N THR A 81 -9.18 5.57 -17.62
CA THR A 81 -9.76 6.19 -16.41
C THR A 81 -11.16 5.66 -16.09
N LYS A 82 -11.87 5.06 -17.06
CA LYS A 82 -13.14 4.34 -16.80
C LYS A 82 -12.95 3.03 -16.05
N LYS A 83 -11.81 2.38 -16.21
CA LYS A 83 -11.47 1.12 -15.52
C LYS A 83 -10.80 1.39 -14.16
N LEU A 84 -9.99 2.45 -14.06
CA LEU A 84 -9.33 2.87 -12.82
C LEU A 84 -9.94 4.13 -12.24
N ASN A 85 -10.83 3.93 -11.26
CA ASN A 85 -11.38 5.04 -10.48
C ASN A 85 -10.35 5.63 -9.53
N ARG A 86 -10.47 6.94 -9.25
CA ARG A 86 -9.65 7.64 -8.25
C ARG A 86 -9.54 6.88 -6.92
N ARG A 87 -10.66 6.38 -6.40
CA ARG A 87 -10.71 5.61 -5.14
C ARG A 87 -9.84 4.34 -5.16
N VAL A 88 -9.69 3.70 -6.32
CA VAL A 88 -8.85 2.52 -6.47
C VAL A 88 -7.37 2.92 -6.42
N LEU A 89 -7.00 3.99 -7.13
CA LEU A 89 -5.63 4.50 -7.12
C LEU A 89 -5.20 5.01 -5.74
N GLU A 90 -6.08 5.70 -5.02
CA GLU A 90 -5.83 6.11 -3.63
C GLU A 90 -5.51 4.91 -2.73
N LYS A 91 -6.26 3.82 -2.86
CA LYS A 91 -6.02 2.58 -2.11
C LYS A 91 -4.72 1.88 -2.49
N LEU A 92 -4.40 1.86 -3.78
CA LEU A 92 -3.13 1.31 -4.27
C LEU A 92 -1.94 2.12 -3.72
N ILE A 93 -2.03 3.45 -3.70
CA ILE A 93 -1.00 4.31 -3.08
C ILE A 93 -0.88 4.04 -1.59
N MET A 94 -2.00 4.01 -0.86
CA MET A 94 -2.02 3.74 0.59
C MET A 94 -1.46 2.35 0.94
N SER A 95 -1.66 1.35 0.07
CA SER A 95 -1.15 -0.01 0.24
C SER A 95 0.36 -0.16 -0.03
N GLY A 96 1.01 0.86 -0.60
CA GLY A 96 2.43 0.83 -0.96
C GLY A 96 2.73 0.32 -2.37
N ALA A 97 1.70 0.05 -3.18
CA ALA A 97 1.86 -0.48 -4.54
C ALA A 97 2.63 0.46 -5.50
N PHE A 98 2.71 1.74 -5.15
CA PHE A 98 3.39 2.78 -5.91
C PHE A 98 4.71 3.24 -5.28
N ASP A 99 5.17 2.63 -4.19
CA ASP A 99 6.33 3.13 -3.43
C ASP A 99 7.63 3.17 -4.25
N ARG A 100 7.71 2.37 -5.34
CA ARG A 100 8.84 2.38 -6.28
C ARG A 100 8.74 3.43 -7.38
N LEU A 101 7.55 3.98 -7.62
CA LEU A 101 7.25 4.86 -8.75
C LEU A 101 7.35 6.35 -8.41
N GLY A 102 7.44 6.69 -7.12
CA GLY A 102 7.55 8.08 -6.67
C GLY A 102 8.36 8.21 -5.39
N PRO A 103 8.71 9.43 -5.01
CA PRO A 103 9.60 9.67 -3.87
C PRO A 103 8.94 9.37 -2.52
N HIS A 104 7.64 9.65 -2.38
CA HIS A 104 6.86 9.31 -1.19
C HIS A 104 5.35 9.27 -1.48
N ARG A 105 4.60 8.48 -0.69
CA ARG A 105 3.15 8.29 -0.84
C ARG A 105 2.35 9.60 -0.81
N ALA A 106 2.78 10.58 -0.01
CA ALA A 106 2.08 11.87 0.07
C ALA A 106 2.10 12.66 -1.26
N ALA A 107 3.24 12.68 -1.96
CA ALA A 107 3.38 13.34 -3.25
C ALA A 107 2.54 12.65 -4.32
N LEU A 108 2.55 11.31 -4.34
CA LEU A 108 1.72 10.51 -5.23
C LEU A 108 0.22 10.76 -4.99
N MET A 109 -0.20 10.86 -3.74
CA MET A 109 -1.59 11.14 -3.40
C MET A 109 -2.03 12.55 -3.84
N ASN A 110 -1.15 13.55 -3.71
CA ASN A 110 -1.43 14.92 -4.11
C ASN A 110 -1.52 15.05 -5.63
N SER A 111 -0.56 14.47 -6.35
CA SER A 111 -0.47 14.51 -7.83
C SER A 111 -1.52 13.66 -8.54
N LEU A 112 -2.17 12.72 -7.84
CA LEU A 112 -3.18 11.84 -8.42
C LEU A 112 -4.31 12.59 -9.15
N GLY A 113 -4.72 13.74 -8.60
CA GLY A 113 -5.78 14.55 -9.21
C GLY A 113 -5.40 15.09 -10.58
N ASP A 114 -4.17 15.56 -10.72
CA ASP A 114 -3.68 16.19 -11.95
C ASP A 114 -3.25 15.14 -12.97
N ALA A 115 -2.68 14.02 -12.53
CA ALA A 115 -2.41 12.85 -13.38
C ALA A 115 -3.68 12.30 -14.05
N LEU A 116 -4.80 12.20 -13.31
CA LEU A 116 -6.08 11.75 -13.86
C LEU A 116 -6.66 12.74 -14.88
N LYS A 117 -6.52 14.05 -14.65
CA LYS A 117 -6.97 15.08 -15.60
C LYS A 117 -6.16 15.03 -16.89
N ALA A 118 -4.83 14.92 -16.77
CA ALA A 118 -3.93 14.83 -17.92
C ALA A 118 -4.25 13.59 -18.78
N ALA A 119 -4.50 12.44 -18.15
CA ALA A 119 -4.90 11.22 -18.84
C ALA A 119 -6.25 11.36 -19.58
N ASP A 120 -7.26 11.97 -18.95
CA ASP A 120 -8.57 12.19 -19.58
C ASP A 120 -8.49 13.18 -20.76
N GLN A 121 -7.66 14.21 -20.66
CA GLN A 121 -7.38 15.14 -21.76
C GLN A 121 -6.70 14.44 -22.93
N HIS A 122 -5.67 13.64 -22.65
CA HIS A 122 -4.96 12.85 -23.66
C HIS A 122 -5.91 11.89 -24.40
N ALA A 123 -6.72 11.12 -23.66
CA ALA A 123 -7.69 10.20 -24.25
C ALA A 123 -8.74 10.92 -25.12
N LYS A 124 -9.17 12.12 -24.72
CA LYS A 124 -10.09 12.95 -25.52
C LYS A 124 -9.45 13.48 -26.79
N ALA A 125 -8.19 13.94 -26.72
CA ALA A 125 -7.47 14.46 -27.89
C ALA A 125 -7.28 13.36 -28.95
N GLU A 126 -6.87 12.16 -28.50
CA GLU A 126 -6.70 10.98 -29.35
C GLU A 126 -8.03 10.55 -30.01
N ALA A 127 -9.13 10.54 -29.25
CA ALA A 127 -10.46 10.18 -29.77
C ALA A 127 -10.98 11.17 -30.84
N ILE A 128 -10.55 12.43 -30.78
CA ILE A 128 -10.96 13.48 -31.74
C ILE A 128 -10.03 13.47 -32.99
N GLY A 129 -8.99 12.64 -33.00
CA GLY A 129 -8.02 12.57 -34.11
C GLY A 129 -7.15 13.83 -34.22
N GLN A 130 -7.19 14.70 -33.20
CA GLN A 130 -6.18 15.74 -33.03
C GLN A 130 -4.94 15.06 -32.43
N ALA A 131 -3.99 14.69 -33.30
CA ALA A 131 -2.61 14.56 -32.86
C ALA A 131 -2.22 15.92 -32.27
N ASP A 132 -1.93 15.93 -30.98
CA ASP A 132 -1.67 17.18 -30.27
C ASP A 132 -0.38 17.81 -30.82
N MET A 133 -0.55 18.80 -31.71
CA MET A 133 0.55 19.57 -32.32
C MET A 133 1.29 20.43 -31.30
N PHE A 134 0.73 20.59 -30.10
CA PHE A 134 1.34 21.24 -28.95
C PHE A 134 1.46 20.29 -27.76
N GLY A 135 1.50 18.97 -28.05
CA GLY A 135 1.71 17.85 -27.15
C GLY A 135 1.35 18.19 -25.72
N VAL A 136 0.10 17.90 -25.32
CA VAL A 136 -0.52 18.09 -24.00
C VAL A 136 0.59 18.40 -23.04
N LEU A 137 0.57 19.61 -22.46
CA LEU A 137 1.38 20.00 -21.31
C LEU A 137 1.25 18.92 -20.21
N ALA A 138 1.86 17.76 -20.43
CA ALA A 138 2.59 17.02 -19.45
C ALA A 138 3.50 18.11 -18.96
N GLU A 139 3.14 18.65 -17.81
CA GLU A 139 4.06 19.40 -16.98
C GLU A 139 5.43 18.79 -17.22
N GLU A 140 6.39 19.59 -17.72
CA GLU A 140 7.71 19.06 -18.04
C GLU A 140 8.17 18.21 -16.85
N PRO A 141 8.93 17.12 -17.05
CA PRO A 141 9.38 16.27 -15.94
C PRO A 141 9.89 17.09 -14.73
N GLU A 142 10.52 18.24 -15.00
CA GLU A 142 10.93 19.24 -13.99
C GLU A 142 9.78 19.86 -13.17
N GLN A 143 8.62 20.15 -13.76
CA GLN A 143 7.43 20.66 -13.05
C GLN A 143 6.78 19.59 -12.16
N ILE A 144 6.72 18.34 -12.63
CA ILE A 144 6.24 17.20 -11.83
C ILE A 144 7.18 16.96 -10.65
N GLU A 145 8.50 16.96 -10.88
CA GLU A 145 9.52 16.86 -9.83
C GLU A 145 9.44 18.03 -8.83
N GLN A 146 9.21 19.26 -9.30
CA GLN A 146 8.99 20.42 -8.43
C GLN A 146 7.71 20.28 -7.59
N SER A 147 6.63 19.73 -8.17
CA SER A 147 5.38 19.46 -7.44
C SER A 147 5.61 18.44 -6.31
N TYR A 148 6.41 17.39 -6.56
CA TYR A 148 6.78 16.40 -5.56
C TYR A 148 7.64 17.01 -4.45
N ALA A 149 8.62 17.83 -4.81
CA ALA A 149 9.53 18.49 -3.86
C ALA A 149 8.81 19.45 -2.89
N SER A 150 7.66 19.99 -3.28
CA SER A 150 6.87 20.90 -2.44
C SER A 150 6.08 20.20 -1.31
N CYS A 151 5.88 18.88 -1.41
CA CYS A 151 5.02 18.13 -0.52
C CYS A 151 5.82 17.51 0.64
N GLN A 152 5.36 17.72 1.88
CA GLN A 152 5.98 17.07 3.04
C GLN A 152 5.60 15.58 3.08
N PRO A 153 6.55 14.67 3.35
CA PRO A 153 6.25 13.26 3.56
C PRO A 153 5.26 13.05 4.71
N TRP A 154 4.43 12.02 4.61
CA TRP A 154 3.52 11.68 5.69
C TRP A 154 4.28 11.17 6.92
N PRO A 155 3.80 11.47 8.14
CA PRO A 155 4.25 10.79 9.34
C PRO A 155 4.06 9.28 9.22
N GLU A 156 4.96 8.50 9.82
CA GLU A 156 4.91 7.03 9.79
C GLU A 156 3.55 6.47 10.25
N GLN A 157 2.93 7.09 11.27
CA GLN A 157 1.61 6.69 11.75
C GLN A 157 0.54 6.72 10.65
N VAL A 158 0.53 7.75 9.80
CA VAL A 158 -0.44 7.91 8.73
C VAL A 158 -0.23 6.85 7.64
N VAL A 159 1.04 6.55 7.32
CA VAL A 159 1.41 5.50 6.38
C VAL A 159 0.94 4.14 6.88
N LEU A 160 1.24 3.82 8.14
CA LEU A 160 0.87 2.57 8.80
C LEU A 160 -0.65 2.40 8.88
N ASP A 161 -1.38 3.46 9.25
CA ASP A 161 -2.85 3.41 9.28
C ASP A 161 -3.45 3.19 7.90
N GLY A 162 -2.85 3.75 6.85
CA GLY A 162 -3.24 3.50 5.46
C GLY A 162 -2.99 2.06 5.03
N GLU A 163 -1.87 1.45 5.44
CA GLU A 163 -1.59 0.02 5.21
C GLU A 163 -2.63 -0.86 5.92
N ARG A 164 -2.95 -0.57 7.18
CA ARG A 164 -3.96 -1.34 7.91
C ARG A 164 -5.33 -1.23 7.25
N GLU A 165 -5.73 -0.06 6.77
CA GLU A 165 -7.04 0.12 6.12
C GLU A 165 -7.13 -0.67 4.79
N THR A 166 -6.03 -0.71 4.04
CA THR A 166 -5.99 -1.29 2.69
C THR A 166 -5.61 -2.76 2.68
N LEU A 167 -4.55 -3.16 3.40
CA LEU A 167 -4.06 -4.53 3.47
C LEU A 167 -4.69 -5.33 4.62
N GLY A 168 -5.20 -4.64 5.65
CA GLY A 168 -5.70 -5.28 6.87
C GLY A 168 -4.62 -5.53 7.93
N LEU A 169 -3.36 -5.22 7.64
CA LEU A 169 -2.22 -5.38 8.53
C LEU A 169 -1.20 -4.24 8.36
N TYR A 170 -0.30 -4.10 9.32
CA TYR A 170 0.84 -3.21 9.23
C TYR A 170 2.03 -3.98 8.64
N LEU A 171 2.43 -3.69 7.41
CA LEU A 171 3.42 -4.51 6.69
C LEU A 171 4.84 -3.94 6.83
N THR A 172 4.99 -2.62 6.71
CA THR A 172 6.31 -1.97 6.72
C THR A 172 6.84 -1.70 8.12
N GLY A 173 5.96 -1.66 9.13
CA GLY A 173 6.32 -1.38 10.51
C GLY A 173 5.18 -1.70 11.48
N HIS A 174 5.28 -1.22 12.72
CA HIS A 174 4.22 -1.37 13.71
C HIS A 174 4.07 -0.07 14.51
N PRO A 175 2.85 0.43 14.79
CA PRO A 175 2.65 1.70 15.48
C PRO A 175 3.28 1.78 16.88
N ILE A 176 3.54 0.63 17.49
CA ILE A 176 4.20 0.54 18.80
C ILE A 176 5.69 0.87 18.74
N ASN A 177 6.31 0.83 17.54
CA ASN A 177 7.76 0.97 17.37
C ASN A 177 8.28 2.29 17.93
N GLN A 178 7.52 3.38 17.78
CA GLN A 178 7.84 4.69 18.33
C GLN A 178 7.94 4.71 19.86
N TYR A 179 7.21 3.82 20.54
CA TYR A 179 7.13 3.77 22.01
C TYR A 179 7.99 2.65 22.62
N LEU A 180 8.75 1.89 21.83
CA LEU A 180 9.50 0.73 22.33
C LEU A 180 10.43 1.09 23.50
N LYS A 181 11.12 2.23 23.43
CA LYS A 181 12.02 2.71 24.49
C LYS A 181 11.30 3.01 25.81
N GLU A 182 10.07 3.50 25.74
CA GLU A 182 9.26 3.81 26.91
C GLU A 182 8.64 2.52 27.48
N ILE A 183 8.10 1.67 26.62
CA ILE A 183 7.51 0.38 26.99
C ILE A 183 8.53 -0.54 27.66
N GLU A 184 9.79 -0.52 27.20
CA GLU A 184 10.87 -1.26 27.82
C GLU A 184 11.04 -0.92 29.30
N ARG A 185 10.83 0.34 29.70
CA ARG A 185 10.92 0.77 31.11
C ARG A 185 9.77 0.26 31.96
N TYR A 186 8.59 0.05 31.38
CA TYR A 186 7.39 -0.39 32.12
C TYR A 186 7.23 -1.91 32.16
N VAL A 187 7.64 -2.61 31.09
CA VAL A 187 7.34 -4.04 30.88
C VAL A 187 8.62 -4.88 30.77
N GLY A 188 9.80 -4.25 30.86
CA GLY A 188 11.09 -4.97 30.79
C GLY A 188 11.36 -5.60 29.42
N GLY A 189 10.71 -5.10 28.36
CA GLY A 189 10.94 -5.54 26.98
C GLY A 189 10.35 -6.91 26.62
N VAL A 190 9.54 -7.52 27.49
CA VAL A 190 8.89 -8.81 27.20
C VAL A 190 7.90 -8.65 26.05
N ARG A 191 8.07 -9.43 24.98
CA ARG A 191 7.14 -9.45 23.84
C ARG A 191 6.00 -10.44 24.11
N LEU A 192 4.81 -10.13 23.59
CA LEU A 192 3.61 -10.98 23.71
C LEU A 192 3.87 -12.44 23.31
N LYS A 193 4.63 -12.68 22.24
CA LYS A 193 4.97 -14.03 21.76
C LYS A 193 5.83 -14.85 22.73
N ASP A 194 6.55 -14.18 23.64
CA ASP A 194 7.47 -14.81 24.59
C ASP A 194 6.84 -14.94 25.99
N MET A 195 5.56 -14.55 26.14
CA MET A 195 4.83 -14.69 27.39
C MET A 195 4.33 -16.13 27.58
N HIS A 196 4.53 -16.65 28.79
CA HIS A 196 4.15 -18.01 29.16
C HIS A 196 3.20 -17.99 30.37
N PRO A 197 2.31 -19.00 30.52
CA PRO A 197 1.46 -19.13 31.69
C PRO A 197 2.30 -19.12 32.97
N THR A 198 1.97 -18.21 33.89
CA THR A 198 2.64 -18.09 35.18
C THR A 198 1.95 -18.93 36.26
N GLU A 199 2.68 -19.21 37.33
CA GLU A 199 2.14 -19.84 38.54
C GLU A 199 1.04 -18.97 39.17
N ARG A 200 0.12 -19.62 39.90
CA ARG A 200 -0.95 -18.92 40.64
C ARG A 200 -0.37 -17.81 41.53
N GLY A 201 -0.85 -16.59 41.34
CA GLY A 201 -0.45 -15.41 42.12
C GLY A 201 0.66 -14.56 41.50
N LYS A 202 1.30 -15.00 40.40
CA LYS A 202 2.25 -14.17 39.64
C LYS A 202 1.53 -13.37 38.56
N VAL A 203 1.63 -12.05 38.66
CA VAL A 203 1.12 -11.10 37.65
C VAL A 203 2.20 -10.90 36.57
N THR A 204 1.80 -10.95 35.31
CA THR A 204 2.65 -10.54 34.19
C THR A 204 1.99 -9.36 33.49
N THR A 205 2.78 -8.32 33.25
CA THR A 205 2.33 -7.11 32.53
C THR A 205 2.69 -7.26 31.07
N ALA A 206 1.80 -6.82 30.17
CA ALA A 206 2.07 -6.67 28.75
C ALA A 206 1.66 -5.26 28.32
N ALA A 207 2.39 -4.67 27.37
CA ALA A 207 1.99 -3.46 26.68
C ALA A 207 1.87 -3.77 25.19
N GLY A 208 0.85 -3.20 24.56
CA GLY A 208 0.48 -3.49 23.19
C GLY A 208 -0.43 -2.42 22.61
N LEU A 209 -0.71 -2.53 21.32
CA LEU A 209 -1.75 -1.75 20.67
C LEU A 209 -3.11 -2.41 20.93
N VAL A 210 -4.07 -1.64 21.44
CA VAL A 210 -5.45 -2.13 21.64
C VAL A 210 -6.18 -2.04 20.29
N ILE A 211 -6.50 -3.21 19.71
CA ILE A 211 -7.16 -3.29 18.40
C ILE A 211 -8.69 -3.33 18.54
N ALA A 212 -9.20 -4.01 19.58
CA ALA A 212 -10.62 -4.12 19.85
C ALA A 212 -10.88 -4.29 21.35
N ALA A 213 -12.01 -3.78 21.83
CA ALA A 213 -12.50 -4.00 23.19
C ALA A 213 -13.92 -4.58 23.14
N ARG A 214 -14.15 -5.68 23.85
CA ARG A 214 -15.47 -6.29 23.97
C ARG A 214 -15.99 -6.08 25.38
N VAL A 215 -17.02 -5.23 25.51
CA VAL A 215 -17.71 -5.01 26.78
C VAL A 215 -18.74 -6.12 26.97
N MET A 216 -18.68 -6.82 28.10
CA MET A 216 -19.70 -7.77 28.53
C MET A 216 -20.32 -7.28 29.82
N VAL A 217 -21.66 -7.23 29.88
CA VAL A 217 -22.37 -6.93 31.12
C VAL A 217 -22.46 -8.22 31.93
N THR A 218 -21.75 -8.26 33.06
CA THR A 218 -21.87 -9.33 34.05
C THR A 218 -23.22 -9.19 34.77
N LYS A 219 -23.99 -10.29 34.86
CA LYS A 219 -25.19 -10.39 35.70
C LYS A 219 -24.83 -10.49 37.17
#